data_AF-A0A2N5J7I9-F1
#
_entry.id   AF-A0A2N5J7I9-F1
#
_cell.length_a   1.000
_cell.length_b   1.000
_cell.length_c   1.000
_cell.angle_alpha   90.00
_cell.angle_beta   90.00
_cell.angle_gamma   90.00
#
_symmetry.space_group_name_H-M   'P 1'
#
loop_
_entity.id
_entity.type
_entity.pdbx_description
1 polymer ?
#
loop_
_entity_poly.entity_id
_entity_poly.type
_entity_poly.pdbx_seq_one_letter_code
_entity_poly.pdbx_strand_id
1 'polypeptide(L)'
;MDRSRRLSALELETLRLLGMEAVPRAKGPAGSVCLTTGDGRVIPLTDEQIARTVAALAEGDDAERGRTGEAEMPDLITTGQAARLLGVTAPTVRRLLESGAIPYVRYAERGRRMVSRRAVLDYRERSFGTDG
;
A
#
# COMPACT_ATOMS: atom_id res chain seq x y z
N MET A 1 -0.82 -12.04 -15.34
CA MET A 1 -1.93 -12.73 -14.65
C MET A 1 -2.79 -11.67 -13.96
N ASP A 2 -3.66 -11.02 -14.72
CA ASP A 2 -4.50 -9.91 -14.26
C ASP A 2 -5.74 -10.48 -13.56
N ARG A 3 -5.90 -10.17 -12.27
CA ARG A 3 -7.06 -10.57 -11.45
C ARG A 3 -7.99 -9.39 -11.23
N SER A 4 -8.40 -8.75 -12.31
CA SER A 4 -9.50 -7.79 -12.29
C SER A 4 -10.79 -8.52 -11.92
N ARG A 5 -11.09 -8.63 -10.61
CA ARG A 5 -12.39 -9.07 -10.11
C ARG A 5 -13.43 -8.07 -10.61
N ARG A 6 -14.39 -8.55 -11.40
CA ARG A 6 -15.54 -7.74 -11.80
C ARG A 6 -16.40 -7.51 -10.55
N LEU A 7 -16.70 -6.24 -10.25
CA LEU A 7 -17.64 -5.86 -9.20
C LEU A 7 -19.04 -6.34 -9.58
N SER A 8 -19.80 -6.80 -8.58
CA SER A 8 -21.21 -7.14 -8.73
C SER A 8 -22.06 -5.88 -8.92
N ALA A 9 -23.28 -6.05 -9.46
CA ALA A 9 -24.19 -4.93 -9.71
C ALA A 9 -24.55 -4.16 -8.42
N LEU A 10 -24.64 -4.85 -7.27
CA LEU A 10 -24.94 -4.24 -5.98
C LEU A 10 -23.78 -3.37 -5.47
N GLU A 11 -22.53 -3.82 -5.67
CA GLU A 11 -21.34 -3.05 -5.30
C GLU A 11 -21.23 -1.79 -6.15
N LEU A 12 -21.53 -1.87 -7.46
CA LEU A 12 -21.56 -0.71 -8.34
C LEU A 12 -22.62 0.31 -7.90
N GLU A 13 -23.82 -0.15 -7.53
CA GLU A 13 -24.90 0.73 -7.07
C GLU A 13 -24.57 1.40 -5.73
N THR A 14 -23.91 0.67 -4.83
CA THR A 14 -23.46 1.23 -3.54
C THR A 14 -22.40 2.31 -3.74
N LEU A 15 -21.43 2.10 -4.63
CA LEU A 15 -20.42 3.10 -4.97
C LEU A 15 -21.07 4.35 -5.58
N ARG A 16 -22.07 4.17 -6.45
CA ARG A 16 -22.83 5.26 -7.06
C ARG A 16 -23.58 6.11 -6.03
N LEU A 17 -24.24 5.47 -5.07
CA LEU A 17 -24.94 6.16 -3.96
C LEU A 17 -23.99 6.93 -3.05
N LEU A 18 -22.73 6.47 -2.93
CA LEU A 18 -21.67 7.17 -2.21
C LEU A 18 -21.04 8.32 -3.02
N GLY A 19 -21.57 8.64 -4.20
CA GLY A 19 -21.04 9.69 -5.08
C GLY A 19 -19.72 9.31 -5.75
N MET A 20 -19.29 8.05 -5.67
CA MET A 20 -18.12 7.55 -6.37
C MET A 20 -18.53 7.10 -7.77
N GLU A 21 -18.36 7.99 -8.74
CA GLU A 21 -18.58 7.67 -10.14
C GLU A 21 -17.36 6.94 -10.71
N ALA A 22 -17.60 5.80 -11.37
CA ALA A 22 -16.53 5.07 -12.03
C ALA A 22 -15.99 5.90 -13.20
N VAL A 23 -14.75 6.36 -13.07
CA VAL A 23 -14.06 7.07 -14.14
C VAL A 23 -13.86 6.10 -15.31
N PRO A 24 -14.52 6.30 -16.48
CA PRO A 24 -14.37 5.39 -17.60
C PRO A 24 -12.91 5.41 -18.05
N ARG A 25 -12.24 4.25 -17.98
CA ARG A 25 -10.87 4.12 -18.48
C ARG A 25 -10.90 4.17 -20.00
N ALA A 26 -10.70 5.34 -20.59
CA ALA A 26 -10.33 5.39 -22.00
C ALA A 26 -9.05 4.56 -22.18
N LYS A 27 -9.01 3.70 -23.21
CA LYS A 27 -7.86 2.84 -23.44
C LYS A 27 -6.72 3.69 -23.99
N GLY A 28 -5.74 4.00 -23.14
CA GLY A 28 -4.48 4.60 -23.59
C GLY A 28 -3.74 3.68 -24.58
N PRO A 29 -2.81 4.23 -25.39
CA PRO A 29 -1.97 3.41 -26.26
C PRO A 29 -1.25 2.33 -25.44
N ALA A 30 -1.28 1.09 -25.92
CA ALA A 30 -0.76 -0.05 -25.19
C ALA A 30 0.76 0.13 -24.95
N GLY A 31 1.18 0.04 -23.69
CA GLY A 31 2.59 0.18 -23.30
C GLY A 31 3.04 1.59 -22.93
N SER A 32 2.15 2.60 -22.95
CA SER A 32 2.49 3.98 -22.56
C SER A 32 1.99 4.34 -21.16
N VAL A 33 2.80 5.10 -20.41
CA VAL A 33 2.39 5.72 -19.14
C VAL A 33 1.44 6.87 -19.44
N CYS A 34 0.38 7.01 -18.64
CA CYS A 34 -0.62 8.06 -18.83
C CYS A 34 -1.17 8.58 -17.50
N LEU A 35 -1.66 9.81 -17.50
CA LEU A 35 -2.50 10.37 -16.45
C LEU A 35 -3.96 10.16 -16.81
N THR A 36 -4.77 9.78 -15.83
CA THR A 36 -6.23 9.74 -15.96
C THR A 36 -6.83 10.83 -15.08
N THR A 37 -7.57 11.76 -15.66
CA THR A 37 -8.28 12.80 -14.91
C THR A 37 -9.64 12.29 -14.42
N GLY A 38 -10.22 12.95 -13.41
CA GLY A 38 -11.50 12.54 -12.80
C GLY A 38 -12.71 12.55 -13.76
N ASP A 39 -12.57 13.19 -14.91
CA ASP A 39 -13.54 13.20 -16.01
C ASP A 39 -13.34 12.03 -17.00
N GLY A 40 -12.38 11.14 -16.78
CA GLY A 40 -12.12 9.96 -17.64
C GLY A 40 -11.20 10.23 -18.82
N ARG A 41 -10.69 11.45 -18.97
CA ARG A 41 -9.72 11.75 -20.01
C ARG A 41 -8.36 11.11 -19.68
N VAL A 42 -7.72 10.58 -20.72
CA VAL A 42 -6.41 9.94 -20.63
C VAL A 42 -5.38 10.78 -21.39
N ILE A 43 -4.33 11.18 -20.69
CA ILE A 43 -3.25 12.02 -21.21
C ILE A 43 -1.98 11.16 -21.24
N PRO A 44 -1.47 10.76 -22.41
CA PRO A 44 -0.21 10.02 -22.50
C PRO A 44 0.95 10.91 -22.07
N LEU A 45 1.90 10.33 -21.34
CA LEU A 45 3.11 11.01 -20.93
C LEU A 45 4.25 10.72 -21.90
N THR A 46 5.05 11.73 -22.20
CA THR A 46 6.32 11.55 -22.91
C THR A 46 7.40 11.00 -21.96
N ASP A 47 8.46 10.41 -22.50
CA ASP A 47 9.58 9.89 -21.72
C ASP A 47 10.21 10.97 -20.80
N GLU A 48 10.30 12.21 -21.29
CA GLU A 48 10.79 13.35 -20.50
C GLU A 48 9.85 13.67 -19.32
N GLN A 49 8.53 13.62 -19.53
CA GLN A 49 7.54 13.84 -18.47
C GLN A 49 7.55 12.69 -17.45
N ILE A 50 7.76 11.45 -17.91
CA ILE A 50 7.93 10.28 -17.03
C ILE A 50 9.17 10.46 -16.16
N ALA A 51 10.32 10.78 -16.77
CA ALA A 51 11.58 10.98 -16.06
C ALA A 51 11.48 12.10 -15.02
N ARG A 52 10.88 13.25 -15.37
CA ARG A 52 10.64 14.35 -14.42
C ARG A 52 9.73 13.95 -13.27
N THR A 53 8.68 13.19 -13.54
CA THR A 53 7.74 12.74 -12.49
C THR A 53 8.42 11.78 -11.54
N VAL A 54 9.20 10.82 -12.05
CA VAL A 54 9.96 9.87 -11.23
C VAL A 54 11.02 10.58 -10.38
N ALA A 55 11.73 11.56 -10.94
CA ALA A 55 12.70 12.37 -10.21
C ALA A 55 12.04 13.18 -9.10
N ALA A 56 10.93 13.87 -9.37
CA ALA A 56 10.20 14.64 -8.37
C ALA A 56 9.65 13.77 -7.22
N LEU A 57 9.22 12.54 -7.52
CA LEU A 57 8.79 11.58 -6.50
C LEU A 57 9.96 11.04 -5.66
N ALA A 58 11.16 10.93 -6.25
CA ALA A 58 12.36 10.49 -5.55
C ALA A 58 12.98 11.61 -4.69
N GLU A 59 12.92 12.86 -5.15
CA GLU A 59 13.44 14.04 -4.43
C GLU A 59 12.54 14.47 -3.25
N GLY A 60 11.28 14.05 -3.24
CA GLY A 60 10.32 14.32 -2.16
C GLY A 60 10.50 13.48 -0.89
N ASP A 61 11.44 12.54 -0.84
CA ASP A 61 11.60 11.60 0.29
C ASP A 61 12.60 12.07 1.38
N ASP A 62 13.43 13.09 1.11
CA ASP A 62 14.55 13.47 1.99
C ASP A 62 14.37 14.76 2.82
N ALA A 63 13.41 15.65 2.52
CA ALA A 63 13.38 16.99 3.12
C ALA A 63 12.17 17.36 4.01
N GLU A 64 11.04 16.64 3.95
CA GLU A 64 9.77 17.15 4.53
C GLU A 64 9.01 16.08 5.37
N ARG A 65 9.72 15.26 6.15
CA ARG A 65 9.10 14.27 7.07
C ARG A 65 8.48 14.89 8.34
N GLY A 66 8.12 16.17 8.28
CA GLY A 66 7.53 16.93 9.36
C GLY A 66 6.55 17.96 8.84
N ARG A 67 5.27 17.58 8.80
CA ARG A 67 4.08 18.42 8.53
C ARG A 67 3.53 18.36 7.10
N THR A 68 2.87 17.27 6.75
CA THR A 68 1.54 17.34 6.11
C THR A 68 0.70 16.18 6.61
N GLY A 69 -0.48 16.48 7.15
CA GLY A 69 -1.41 15.55 7.78
C GLY A 69 -2.18 14.68 6.81
N GLU A 70 -1.50 14.08 5.83
CA GLU A 70 -2.04 12.93 5.11
C GLU A 70 -1.70 11.73 5.98
N ALA A 71 -2.73 11.05 6.51
CA ALA A 71 -2.52 9.85 7.30
C ALA A 71 -1.64 8.89 6.48
N GLU A 72 -0.35 8.76 6.86
CA GLU A 72 0.57 7.77 6.30
C GLU A 72 -0.20 6.46 6.28
N MET A 73 -0.60 6.00 5.09
CA MET A 73 -1.20 4.68 5.01
C MET A 73 -0.16 3.73 5.57
N PRO A 74 -0.45 3.01 6.68
CA PRO A 74 0.56 2.19 7.30
C PRO A 74 1.07 1.23 6.23
N ASP A 75 2.39 1.20 6.01
CA ASP A 75 3.00 0.24 5.09
C ASP A 75 2.79 -1.16 5.67
N LEU A 76 1.67 -1.77 5.28
CA LEU A 76 1.19 -3.03 5.81
C LEU A 76 1.85 -4.18 5.08
N ILE A 77 2.61 -4.96 5.82
CA ILE A 77 3.32 -6.14 5.34
C ILE A 77 2.67 -7.42 5.84
N THR A 78 2.85 -8.50 5.09
CA THR A 78 2.40 -9.83 5.49
C THR A 78 3.26 -10.41 6.62
N THR A 79 2.72 -11.40 7.33
CA THR A 79 3.49 -12.17 8.34
C THR A 79 4.80 -12.75 7.78
N GLY A 80 4.82 -13.16 6.50
CA GLY A 80 6.03 -13.69 5.86
C GLY A 80 7.09 -12.62 5.58
N GLN A 81 6.68 -11.40 5.25
CA GLN A 81 7.60 -10.27 5.10
C GLN A 81 8.14 -9.81 6.46
N ALA A 82 7.30 -9.74 7.49
CA ALA A 82 7.72 -9.45 8.85
C ALA A 82 8.74 -10.48 9.38
N ALA A 83 8.55 -11.76 9.05
CA ALA A 83 9.48 -12.83 9.40
C ALA A 83 10.89 -12.58 8.83
N ARG A 84 10.98 -12.13 7.57
CA ARG A 84 12.25 -11.74 6.94
C ARG A 84 12.90 -10.54 7.63
N LEU A 85 12.13 -9.54 8.03
CA LEU A 85 12.65 -8.34 8.72
C LEU A 85 13.19 -8.64 10.13
N LEU A 86 12.56 -9.58 10.82
CA LEU A 86 12.93 -10.01 12.17
C LEU A 86 13.98 -11.14 12.17
N GLY A 87 14.30 -11.73 11.03
CA GLY A 87 15.22 -12.87 10.94
C GLY A 87 14.67 -14.15 11.60
N VAL A 88 13.34 -14.29 11.72
CA VAL A 88 12.69 -15.45 12.37
C VAL A 88 11.72 -16.14 11.42
N THR A 89 11.12 -17.25 11.85
CA THR A 89 10.13 -17.98 11.05
C THR A 89 8.74 -17.33 11.09
N ALA A 90 7.93 -17.52 10.04
CA ALA A 90 6.55 -17.02 10.02
C ALA A 90 5.65 -17.57 11.16
N PRO A 91 5.78 -18.85 11.61
CA PRO A 91 5.14 -19.31 12.84
C PRO A 91 5.54 -18.52 14.09
N THR A 92 6.81 -18.14 14.23
CA THR A 92 7.27 -17.29 15.35
C THR A 92 6.59 -15.93 15.31
N VAL A 93 6.56 -15.27 14.15
CA VAL A 93 5.85 -13.98 14.02
C VAL A 93 4.38 -14.12 14.35
N ARG A 94 3.72 -15.19 13.91
CA ARG A 94 2.30 -15.43 14.24
C ARG A 94 2.06 -15.49 15.75
N ARG A 95 2.94 -16.17 16.50
CA ARG A 95 2.86 -16.21 17.97
C ARG A 95 3.02 -14.82 18.58
N LEU A 96 3.92 -13.99 18.04
CA LEU A 96 4.08 -12.59 18.48
C LEU A 96 2.85 -11.73 18.19
N LEU A 97 2.17 -11.97 17.07
CA LEU A 97 0.90 -11.29 16.76
C LEU A 97 -0.23 -11.75 17.70
N GLU A 98 -0.31 -13.05 17.95
CA GLU A 98 -1.34 -13.65 18.81
C GLU A 98 -1.15 -13.30 20.28
N SER A 99 0.09 -13.11 20.74
CA SER A 99 0.40 -12.61 22.09
C SER A 99 0.16 -11.11 22.24
N GLY A 100 -0.11 -10.38 21.15
CA GLY A 100 -0.27 -8.92 21.15
C GLY A 100 1.05 -8.15 21.22
N ALA A 101 2.21 -8.82 21.10
CA ALA A 101 3.51 -8.16 21.14
C ALA A 101 3.73 -7.23 19.93
N ILE A 102 3.10 -7.53 18.79
CA ILE A 102 3.05 -6.64 17.63
C ILE A 102 1.59 -6.51 17.17
N PRO A 103 1.05 -5.28 17.05
CA PRO A 103 -0.32 -5.07 16.60
C PRO A 103 -0.49 -5.47 15.14
N TYR A 104 -1.64 -6.04 14.80
CA TYR A 104 -1.97 -6.45 13.44
C TYR A 104 -3.44 -6.20 13.12
N VAL A 105 -3.75 -6.10 11.84
CA VAL A 105 -5.11 -6.01 11.31
C VAL A 105 -5.42 -7.22 10.43
N ARG A 106 -6.70 -7.51 10.22
CA ARG A 106 -7.16 -8.48 9.22
C ARG A 106 -8.06 -7.78 8.21
N TYR A 107 -7.75 -7.95 6.92
CA TYR A 107 -8.70 -7.60 5.87
C TYR A 107 -9.76 -8.69 5.76
N ALA A 108 -10.86 -8.53 6.50
CA ALA A 108 -11.98 -9.47 6.73
C ALA A 108 -11.74 -10.58 7.77
N GLU A 109 -12.82 -11.17 8.31
CA GLU A 109 -12.80 -12.15 9.42
C GLU A 109 -11.87 -13.35 9.14
N ARG A 110 -11.80 -13.82 7.90
CA ARG A 110 -10.90 -14.91 7.45
C ARG A 110 -9.69 -14.42 6.66
N GLY A 111 -9.41 -13.11 6.71
CA GLY A 111 -8.37 -12.44 5.98
C GLY A 111 -6.95 -12.75 6.45
N ARG A 112 -5.98 -12.40 5.58
CA ARG A 112 -4.56 -12.41 5.93
C ARG A 112 -4.30 -11.39 7.04
N ARG A 113 -3.45 -11.78 8.00
CA ARG A 113 -2.93 -10.85 9.01
C ARG A 113 -1.95 -9.90 8.33
N MET A 114 -2.17 -8.61 8.51
CA MET A 114 -1.35 -7.53 8.00
C MET A 114 -0.78 -6.75 9.18
N VAL A 115 0.48 -6.42 9.10
CA VAL A 115 1.24 -5.84 10.21
C VAL A 115 1.89 -4.57 9.69
N SER A 116 1.87 -3.49 10.46
CA SER A 116 2.62 -2.29 10.12
C SER A 116 4.11 -2.60 10.11
N ARG A 117 4.82 -2.25 9.02
CA ARG A 117 6.28 -2.39 8.96
C ARG A 117 6.95 -1.64 10.11
N ARG A 118 6.46 -0.43 10.43
CA ARG A 118 6.99 0.39 11.53
C ARG A 118 6.90 -0.36 12.86
N ALA A 119 5.74 -0.93 13.19
CA ALA A 119 5.55 -1.68 14.43
C ALA A 119 6.48 -2.90 14.53
N VAL A 120 6.80 -3.55 13.40
CA VAL A 120 7.77 -4.66 13.34
C VAL A 120 9.19 -4.17 13.61
N LEU A 121 9.59 -3.04 13.03
CA LEU A 121 10.91 -2.44 13.27
C LEU A 121 11.05 -1.95 14.71
N ASP A 122 10.02 -1.30 15.26
CA ASP A 122 9.99 -0.86 16.66
C ASP A 122 10.10 -2.05 17.62
N TYR A 123 9.45 -3.18 17.29
CA TYR A 123 9.60 -4.42 18.06
C TYR A 123 11.02 -4.97 17.96
N ARG A 124 11.63 -4.90 16.77
CA ARG A 124 12.99 -5.37 16.56
C ARG A 124 13.98 -4.61 17.41
N GLU A 125 13.87 -3.29 17.44
CA GLU A 125 14.71 -2.41 18.25
C GLU A 125 14.53 -2.70 19.75
N ARG A 126 13.29 -2.86 20.23
CA ARG A 126 13.04 -3.19 21.64
C ARG A 126 13.50 -4.58 22.07
N SER A 127 13.47 -5.56 21.16
CA SER A 127 13.71 -6.97 21.50
C SER A 127 15.11 -7.48 21.12
N PHE A 128 15.78 -6.79 20.20
CA PHE A 128 17.10 -7.16 19.68
C PHE A 128 18.08 -5.97 19.64
N GLY A 129 17.67 -4.76 20.04
CA GLY A 129 18.50 -3.55 20.04
C GLY A 129 19.38 -3.39 21.29
N THR A 130 19.84 -4.49 21.87
CA THR A 130 20.87 -4.45 22.91
C THR A 130 21.83 -5.59 22.65
N ASP A 131 22.75 -5.36 21.71
CA ASP A 131 24.08 -5.96 21.64
C ASP A 131 24.92 -5.21 20.58
N GLY A 132 25.90 -4.42 21.06
CA GLY A 132 27.15 -4.07 20.36
C GLY A 132 27.10 -3.16 19.15
#